data_AF-A0A3D9E2W6-F1
#
_entry.id   AF-A0A3D9E2W6-F1
#
_cell.length_a   1.000
_cell.length_b   1.000
_cell.length_c   1.000
_cell.angle_alpha   90.00
_cell.angle_beta   90.00
_cell.angle_gamma   90.00
#
_symmetry.space_group_name_H-M   'P 1'
#
loop_
_entity.id
_entity.type
_entity.pdbx_description
1 polymer ?
#
loop_
_entity_poly.entity_id
_entity_poly.type
_entity_poly.pdbx_seq_one_letter_code
_entity_poly.pdbx_strand_id
1 'polypeptide(L)'
;MPTPEPARIEDLASFAATNGWTYEATAEPPALSGDMWEYATAGNVQDRITGPGWEAGRIVGGARKAENVRQSGIVTIRTSVSVNVPVKSINLGYLAIRLPRQLPHFVLDARSNDGILSSLQHRPQRKQRLSLEGDFDAHFHLFAPRGYERDALYVFTPDLMGLLIDETGDLDVEVRDDMLIVYRPGGFDLHDPAVWERFARIRATVGRKAWTQTDGYSDDRAAPGLSASVGPEGRRLKRSLPRWVWIGIGIAAAAVLVPVGILITVFSVATSL
;
A
#
# COMPACT_ATOMS: atom_id res chain seq x y z
N MET A 1 -38.94 0.45 -15.19
CA MET A 1 -38.42 1.79 -15.53
C MET A 1 -36.99 1.84 -15.02
N PRO A 2 -35.98 2.20 -15.84
CA PRO A 2 -34.64 2.43 -15.33
C PRO A 2 -34.69 3.61 -14.35
N THR A 3 -34.12 3.44 -13.16
CA THR A 3 -33.87 4.53 -12.22
C THR A 3 -33.00 5.57 -12.95
N PRO A 4 -33.36 6.87 -12.94
CA PRO A 4 -32.52 7.88 -13.58
C PRO A 4 -31.13 7.84 -12.95
N GLU A 5 -30.11 7.75 -13.79
CA GLU A 5 -28.71 7.79 -13.36
C GLU A 5 -28.44 9.13 -12.66
N PRO A 6 -27.81 9.13 -11.47
CA PRO A 6 -27.57 10.36 -10.73
C PRO A 6 -26.72 11.32 -11.56
N ALA A 7 -27.05 12.61 -11.48
CA ALA A 7 -26.34 13.63 -12.25
C ALA A 7 -24.86 13.67 -11.87
N ARG A 8 -23.99 13.69 -12.88
CA ARG A 8 -22.54 13.81 -12.72
C ARG A 8 -22.19 15.05 -11.89
N ILE A 9 -21.20 14.92 -11.01
CA ILE A 9 -20.68 16.04 -10.22
C ILE A 9 -19.87 16.94 -11.15
N GLU A 10 -20.27 18.19 -11.31
CA GLU A 10 -19.58 19.12 -12.21
C GLU A 10 -18.34 19.76 -11.57
N ASP A 11 -18.44 20.14 -10.30
CA ASP A 11 -17.36 20.76 -9.53
C ASP A 11 -17.11 20.04 -8.20
N LEU A 12 -15.93 19.42 -8.12
CA LEU A 12 -15.49 18.68 -6.93
C LEU A 12 -15.30 19.58 -5.71
N ALA A 13 -14.92 20.85 -5.89
CA ALA A 13 -14.75 21.79 -4.80
C ALA A 13 -16.10 22.13 -4.15
N SER A 14 -17.09 22.51 -4.97
CA SER A 14 -18.46 22.77 -4.50
C SER A 14 -19.11 21.52 -3.90
N PHE A 15 -18.89 20.35 -4.51
CA PHE A 15 -19.38 19.08 -3.98
C PHE A 15 -18.80 18.77 -2.60
N ALA A 16 -17.48 18.90 -2.43
CA ALA A 16 -16.83 18.71 -1.14
C ALA A 16 -17.38 19.70 -0.09
N ALA A 17 -17.46 20.98 -0.42
CA ALA A 17 -17.96 22.02 0.48
C ALA A 17 -19.40 21.75 0.94
N THR A 18 -20.28 21.33 0.02
CA THR A 18 -21.69 20.99 0.32
C THR A 18 -21.81 19.84 1.32
N ASN A 19 -20.85 18.90 1.29
CA ASN A 19 -20.80 17.76 2.20
C ASN A 19 -19.97 18.03 3.48
N GLY A 20 -19.50 19.27 3.68
CA GLY A 20 -18.65 19.63 4.82
C GLY A 20 -17.24 19.03 4.76
N TRP A 21 -16.75 18.76 3.55
CA TRP A 21 -15.42 18.21 3.27
C TRP A 21 -14.49 19.28 2.69
N THR A 22 -13.20 19.03 2.77
CA THR A 22 -12.17 19.89 2.19
C THR A 22 -11.75 19.35 0.83
N TYR A 23 -11.57 20.23 -0.15
CA TYR A 23 -11.02 19.89 -1.46
C TYR A 23 -9.67 20.58 -1.68
N GLU A 24 -8.71 19.82 -2.22
CA GLU A 24 -7.41 20.32 -2.65
C GLU A 24 -7.09 19.76 -4.04
N ALA A 25 -6.97 20.65 -5.03
CA ALA A 25 -6.65 20.26 -6.42
C ALA A 25 -5.32 19.50 -6.53
N THR A 26 -4.37 19.84 -5.67
CA THR A 26 -3.11 19.11 -5.51
C THR A 26 -2.75 19.01 -4.05
N ALA A 27 -2.25 17.85 -3.66
CA ALA A 27 -1.82 17.58 -2.31
C ALA A 27 -0.57 16.71 -2.29
N GLU A 28 0.13 16.75 -1.15
CA GLU A 28 1.02 15.65 -0.83
C GLU A 28 0.19 14.37 -0.70
N PRO A 29 0.72 13.21 -1.14
CA PRO A 29 0.19 11.92 -0.72
C PRO A 29 -0.15 11.93 0.75
N PRO A 30 -1.25 11.26 1.15
CA PRO A 30 -1.63 11.14 2.55
C PRO A 30 -0.39 10.98 3.42
N ALA A 31 -0.38 11.61 4.61
CA ALA A 31 0.74 11.65 5.57
C ALA A 31 1.14 10.26 6.15
N LEU A 32 0.91 9.20 5.40
CA LEU A 32 1.29 7.81 5.54
C LEU A 32 2.83 7.66 5.39
N SER A 33 3.55 8.06 6.44
CA SER A 33 4.77 7.39 6.88
C SER A 33 5.83 7.02 5.83
N GLY A 34 6.23 7.89 4.90
CA GLY A 34 7.48 7.74 4.10
C GLY A 34 7.68 6.49 3.22
N ASP A 35 6.84 5.45 3.33
CA ASP A 35 7.18 4.08 2.91
C ASP A 35 5.94 3.25 2.52
N MET A 36 4.90 3.80 1.87
CA MET A 36 3.79 3.00 1.31
C MET A 36 4.28 1.74 0.58
N TRP A 37 3.53 0.63 0.66
CA TRP A 37 3.91 -0.62 -0.02
C TRP A 37 4.02 -0.45 -1.54
N GLU A 38 3.07 0.27 -2.12
CA GLU A 38 3.09 0.77 -3.48
C GLU A 38 3.81 2.13 -3.57
N TYR A 39 4.35 2.52 -4.72
CA TYR A 39 5.06 3.80 -4.94
C TYR A 39 4.19 5.07 -4.74
N ALA A 40 3.11 5.01 -3.95
CA ALA A 40 2.28 6.14 -3.53
C ALA A 40 3.06 7.26 -2.82
N THR A 41 4.32 7.03 -2.42
CA THR A 41 5.21 8.07 -1.86
C THR A 41 5.86 8.97 -2.92
N ALA A 42 5.89 8.54 -4.18
CA ALA A 42 6.64 9.19 -5.25
C ALA A 42 5.75 9.95 -6.26
N GLY A 43 4.44 9.76 -6.19
CA GLY A 43 3.46 10.52 -6.97
C GLY A 43 2.98 11.79 -6.26
N ASN A 44 2.18 12.59 -6.97
CA ASN A 44 1.42 13.71 -6.43
C ASN A 44 -0.05 13.31 -6.31
N VAL A 45 -0.72 13.75 -5.25
CA VAL A 45 -2.17 13.60 -5.18
C VAL A 45 -2.82 14.75 -5.94
N GLN A 46 -3.78 14.40 -6.78
CA GLN A 46 -4.72 15.30 -7.44
C GLN A 46 -6.11 15.05 -6.91
N ASP A 47 -6.90 16.13 -6.90
CA ASP A 47 -8.32 16.13 -6.54
C ASP A 47 -8.58 15.48 -5.17
N ARG A 48 -7.76 15.84 -4.16
CA ARG A 48 -7.92 15.31 -2.81
C ARG A 48 -9.20 15.86 -2.21
N ILE A 49 -10.04 14.97 -1.72
CA ILE A 49 -11.18 15.31 -0.87
C ILE A 49 -11.01 14.64 0.47
N THR A 50 -11.13 15.43 1.54
CA THR A 50 -10.88 15.00 2.91
C THR A 50 -12.11 15.22 3.77
N GLY A 51 -12.50 14.19 4.52
CA GLY A 51 -13.51 14.30 5.57
C GLY A 51 -13.00 13.72 6.90
N PRO A 52 -13.89 13.55 7.89
CA PRO A 52 -13.49 13.09 9.23
C PRO A 52 -12.86 11.70 9.22
N GLY A 53 -11.53 11.61 9.36
CA GLY A 53 -10.80 10.35 9.45
C GLY A 53 -10.69 9.58 8.12
N TRP A 54 -10.91 10.24 6.97
CA TRP A 54 -10.71 9.60 5.66
C TRP A 54 -10.37 10.66 4.60
N GLU A 55 -9.72 10.23 3.53
CA GLU A 55 -9.49 11.03 2.33
C GLU A 55 -9.57 10.16 1.08
N ALA A 56 -9.89 10.76 -0.05
CA ALA A 56 -9.89 10.11 -1.35
C ALA A 56 -9.26 11.03 -2.39
N GLY A 57 -8.72 10.45 -3.45
CA GLY A 57 -8.13 11.22 -4.53
C GLY A 57 -7.47 10.35 -5.58
N ARG A 58 -6.63 10.99 -6.39
CA ARG A 58 -5.87 10.33 -7.44
C ARG A 58 -4.38 10.54 -7.23
N ILE A 59 -3.60 9.47 -7.22
CA ILE A 59 -2.14 9.53 -7.22
C ILE A 59 -1.67 9.42 -8.66
N VAL A 60 -0.94 10.43 -9.12
CA VAL A 60 -0.33 10.46 -10.45
C VAL A 60 1.19 10.61 -10.35
N GLY A 61 1.93 10.09 -11.32
CA GLY A 61 3.38 10.31 -11.40
C GLY A 61 3.70 11.80 -11.54
N GLY A 62 4.86 12.23 -11.03
CA GLY A 62 5.38 13.58 -11.19
C GLY A 62 6.75 13.75 -10.52
N ALA A 63 7.32 14.94 -10.62
CA ALA A 63 8.54 15.28 -9.91
C ALA A 63 8.21 15.79 -8.49
N ARG A 64 8.80 15.19 -7.47
CA ARG A 64 8.74 15.65 -6.08
C ARG A 64 10.13 15.97 -5.58
N LYS A 65 10.29 17.08 -4.87
CA LYS A 65 11.50 17.41 -4.12
C LYS A 65 11.18 17.26 -2.63
N ALA A 66 11.61 16.16 -2.03
CA ALA A 66 11.50 15.98 -0.58
C ALA A 66 12.76 16.54 0.07
N GLU A 67 12.62 17.54 0.94
CA GLU A 67 13.71 18.08 1.74
C GLU A 67 13.54 17.63 3.19
N ASN A 68 14.44 16.76 3.67
CA ASN A 68 14.52 16.42 5.08
C ASN A 68 15.65 17.23 5.71
N VAL A 69 15.33 18.07 6.69
CA VAL A 69 16.31 18.85 7.45
C VAL A 69 16.41 18.23 8.83
N ARG A 70 17.47 17.46 9.07
CA ARG A 70 17.79 16.98 10.43
C ARG A 70 18.96 17.77 10.98
N GLN A 71 18.73 18.42 12.12
CA GLN A 71 19.79 19.09 12.88
C GLN A 71 20.34 18.10 13.91
N SER A 72 21.63 17.77 13.80
CA SER A 72 22.35 16.97 14.79
C SER A 72 23.46 17.82 15.38
N GLY A 73 23.19 18.45 16.53
CA GLY A 73 24.13 19.39 17.16
C GLY A 73 24.39 20.63 16.31
N ILE A 74 25.65 20.85 15.92
CA ILE A 74 26.11 22.02 15.13
C ILE A 74 25.93 21.79 13.61
N VAL A 75 25.55 20.59 13.17
CA VAL A 75 25.45 20.25 11.74
C VAL A 75 23.99 20.10 11.31
N THR A 76 23.59 20.88 10.32
CA THR A 76 22.30 20.72 9.62
C THR A 76 22.50 19.82 8.40
N ILE A 77 22.00 18.58 8.46
CA ILE A 77 21.99 17.68 7.31
C ILE A 77 20.72 17.96 6.51
N ARG A 78 20.89 18.57 5.32
CA ARG A 78 19.81 18.80 4.36
C ARG A 78 19.85 17.68 3.31
N THR A 79 19.00 16.68 3.45
CA THR A 79 18.84 15.64 2.44
C THR A 79 17.74 16.07 1.49
N SER A 80 18.13 16.55 0.30
CA SER A 80 17.22 16.84 -0.81
C SER A 80 17.16 15.60 -1.70
N VAL A 81 16.04 14.88 -1.70
CA VAL A 81 15.78 13.80 -2.65
C VAL A 81 14.81 14.32 -3.71
N SER A 82 15.31 14.51 -4.92
CA SER A 82 14.46 14.74 -6.09
C SER A 82 14.06 13.40 -6.67
N VAL A 83 12.78 13.04 -6.52
CA VAL A 83 12.21 11.84 -7.13
C VAL A 83 11.45 12.28 -8.37
N ASN A 84 11.90 11.88 -9.55
CA ASN A 84 11.18 12.10 -10.79
C ASN A 84 10.50 10.78 -11.19
N VAL A 85 9.19 10.70 -11.03
CA VAL A 85 8.40 9.57 -11.52
C VAL A 85 7.70 10.02 -12.80
N PRO A 86 7.96 9.40 -13.96
CA PRO A 86 7.25 9.74 -15.19
C PRO A 86 5.73 9.66 -14.98
N VAL A 87 4.98 10.69 -15.38
CA VAL A 87 3.51 10.78 -15.23
C VAL A 87 2.79 9.54 -15.79
N LYS A 88 3.33 8.91 -16.84
CA LYS A 88 2.79 7.68 -17.45
C LYS A 88 2.93 6.41 -16.59
N SER A 89 3.70 6.44 -15.51
CA SER A 89 4.05 5.23 -14.74
C SER A 89 3.20 5.01 -13.48
N ILE A 90 2.49 6.03 -12.98
CA ILE A 90 1.57 5.90 -11.84
C ILE A 90 0.28 6.65 -12.16
N ASN A 91 -0.84 5.91 -12.14
CA ASN A 91 -2.19 6.43 -12.18
C ASN A 91 -3.06 5.54 -11.29
N LEU A 92 -3.28 5.96 -10.04
CA LEU A 92 -4.01 5.20 -9.02
C LEU A 92 -5.12 6.06 -8.45
N GLY A 93 -6.31 5.50 -8.30
CA GLY A 93 -7.36 6.07 -7.47
C GLY A 93 -7.26 5.47 -6.09
N TYR A 94 -7.51 6.25 -5.04
CA TYR A 94 -7.50 5.73 -3.67
C TYR A 94 -8.62 6.29 -2.81
N LEU A 95 -9.00 5.50 -1.80
CA LEU A 95 -9.76 5.89 -0.62
C LEU A 95 -8.96 5.40 0.60
N ALA A 96 -8.51 6.33 1.44
CA ALA A 96 -7.77 6.05 2.66
C ALA A 96 -8.66 6.34 3.88
N ILE A 97 -8.69 5.42 4.84
CA ILE A 97 -9.53 5.49 6.03
C ILE A 97 -8.65 5.26 7.25
N ARG A 98 -8.74 6.16 8.22
CA ARG A 98 -8.09 6.03 9.52
C ARG A 98 -8.81 4.98 10.35
N LEU A 99 -8.05 4.00 10.81
CA LEU A 99 -8.45 2.99 11.76
C LEU A 99 -8.24 3.51 13.19
N PRO A 100 -9.05 3.06 14.16
CA PRO A 100 -8.93 3.49 15.54
C PRO A 100 -7.63 3.01 16.21
N ARG A 101 -6.94 2.02 15.63
CA ARG A 101 -5.78 1.33 16.22
C ARG A 101 -4.83 0.86 15.13
N GLN A 102 -3.58 0.58 15.51
CA GLN A 102 -2.62 0.00 14.57
C GLN A 102 -2.87 -1.49 14.35
N LEU A 103 -2.78 -1.93 13.09
CA LEU A 103 -2.89 -3.32 12.67
C LEU A 103 -1.61 -3.77 11.96
N PRO A 104 -1.30 -5.08 11.96
CA PRO A 104 -0.24 -5.62 11.14
C PRO A 104 -0.44 -5.27 9.66
N HIS A 105 0.65 -5.26 8.92
CA HIS A 105 0.60 -4.89 7.51
C HIS A 105 0.02 -6.03 6.67
N PHE A 106 -1.21 -5.86 6.21
CA PHE A 106 -1.88 -6.79 5.30
C PHE A 106 -2.06 -6.18 3.91
N VAL A 107 -1.99 -7.02 2.89
CA VAL A 107 -2.34 -6.64 1.50
C VAL A 107 -3.32 -7.67 0.96
N LEU A 108 -4.43 -7.19 0.40
CA LEU A 108 -5.39 -7.97 -0.36
C LEU A 108 -5.26 -7.55 -1.82
N ASP A 109 -4.78 -8.49 -2.63
CA ASP A 109 -4.61 -8.34 -4.09
C ASP A 109 -5.87 -8.89 -4.76
N ALA A 110 -6.68 -8.03 -5.40
CA ALA A 110 -7.97 -8.43 -5.96
C ALA A 110 -7.79 -9.17 -7.28
N ARG A 111 -8.24 -10.43 -7.33
CA ARG A 111 -8.02 -11.29 -8.49
C ARG A 111 -8.75 -10.85 -9.75
N SER A 112 -9.79 -10.02 -9.62
CA SER A 112 -10.60 -9.56 -10.74
C SER A 112 -10.06 -8.30 -11.42
N ASN A 113 -9.15 -7.56 -10.75
CA ASN A 113 -8.45 -6.43 -11.36
C ASN A 113 -7.08 -6.84 -11.94
N ASP A 114 -6.68 -8.10 -11.72
CA ASP A 114 -5.52 -8.71 -12.35
C ASP A 114 -5.71 -8.78 -13.87
N GLY A 115 -4.70 -8.32 -14.61
CA GLY A 115 -4.56 -8.63 -16.04
C GLY A 115 -3.89 -10.00 -16.21
N ILE A 116 -2.90 -10.08 -17.12
CA ILE A 116 -2.02 -11.26 -17.23
C ILE A 116 -1.12 -11.42 -15.98
N LEU A 117 -0.92 -10.34 -15.24
CA LEU A 117 -0.18 -10.23 -13.98
C LEU A 117 -0.99 -9.37 -13.01
N SER A 118 -0.66 -9.41 -11.71
CA SER A 118 -1.41 -8.64 -10.72
C SER A 118 -1.13 -7.16 -10.82
N SER A 119 -2.14 -6.39 -10.44
CA SER A 119 -2.16 -4.94 -10.37
C SER A 119 -1.07 -4.37 -9.47
N LEU A 120 -0.64 -5.14 -8.45
CA LEU A 120 0.37 -4.71 -7.49
C LEU A 120 1.72 -4.41 -8.16
N GLN A 121 2.18 -3.17 -8.02
CA GLN A 121 3.52 -2.77 -8.45
C GLN A 121 4.63 -3.54 -7.72
N HIS A 122 4.41 -3.91 -6.46
CA HIS A 122 5.31 -4.77 -5.69
C HIS A 122 4.56 -5.98 -5.13
N ARG A 123 4.93 -7.17 -5.57
CA ARG A 123 4.36 -8.41 -5.01
C ARG A 123 5.06 -8.81 -3.70
N PRO A 124 4.29 -9.08 -2.64
CA PRO A 124 4.86 -9.64 -1.41
C PRO A 124 5.49 -11.01 -1.68
N GLN A 125 6.39 -11.45 -0.81
CA GLN A 125 6.98 -12.79 -0.96
C GLN A 125 5.87 -13.85 -0.92
N ARG A 126 5.86 -14.79 -1.87
CA ARG A 126 4.83 -15.85 -1.94
C ARG A 126 4.60 -16.60 -0.63
N LYS A 127 5.65 -16.78 0.17
CA LYS A 127 5.63 -17.41 1.51
C LYS A 127 4.88 -16.61 2.58
N GLN A 128 4.41 -15.41 2.25
CA GLN A 128 3.60 -14.53 3.08
C GLN A 128 2.14 -14.54 2.65
N ARG A 129 1.80 -15.32 1.61
CA ARG A 129 0.41 -15.52 1.21
C ARG A 129 -0.28 -16.41 2.23
N LEU A 130 -1.44 -15.99 2.67
CA LEU A 130 -2.34 -16.73 3.54
C LEU A 130 -3.62 -17.02 2.76
N SER A 131 -4.14 -18.23 2.92
CA SER A 131 -5.46 -18.61 2.42
C SER A 131 -6.45 -18.53 3.57
N LEU A 132 -7.62 -17.97 3.31
CA LEU A 132 -8.72 -17.93 4.29
C LEU A 132 -9.82 -18.93 3.90
N GLU A 133 -10.72 -19.20 4.85
CA GLU A 133 -11.84 -20.11 4.63
C GLU A 133 -12.90 -19.54 3.68
N GLY A 134 -13.82 -20.39 3.23
CA GLY A 134 -14.90 -19.99 2.33
C GLY A 134 -14.41 -19.75 0.90
N ASP A 135 -15.02 -18.77 0.23
CA ASP A 135 -14.72 -18.37 -1.14
C ASP A 135 -13.75 -17.17 -1.23
N PHE A 136 -13.19 -16.72 -0.11
CA PHE A 136 -12.34 -15.54 -0.05
C PHE A 136 -11.14 -15.60 -1.02
N ASP A 137 -10.52 -16.77 -1.14
CA ASP A 137 -9.41 -17.04 -2.06
C ASP A 137 -9.81 -16.96 -3.54
N ALA A 138 -11.10 -17.02 -3.87
CA ALA A 138 -11.62 -16.80 -5.22
C ALA A 138 -11.60 -15.30 -5.59
N HIS A 139 -11.65 -14.41 -4.59
CA HIS A 139 -11.69 -12.96 -4.77
C HIS A 139 -10.33 -12.30 -4.54
N PHE A 140 -9.56 -12.76 -3.55
CA PHE A 140 -8.31 -12.10 -3.15
C PHE A 140 -7.12 -13.04 -3.04
N HIS A 141 -5.92 -12.47 -3.13
CA HIS A 141 -4.72 -13.03 -2.51
C HIS A 141 -4.38 -12.20 -1.28
N LEU A 142 -4.55 -12.79 -0.08
CA LEU A 142 -4.15 -12.15 1.16
C LEU A 142 -2.68 -12.39 1.44
N PHE A 143 -1.98 -11.33 1.83
CA PHE A 143 -0.61 -11.35 2.30
C PHE A 143 -0.50 -10.80 3.72
N ALA A 144 0.22 -11.52 4.57
CA ALA A 144 0.48 -11.15 5.95
C ALA A 144 1.99 -11.24 6.29
N PRO A 145 2.48 -10.49 7.29
CA PRO A 145 3.84 -10.65 7.78
C PRO A 145 4.01 -12.07 8.33
N ARG A 146 5.21 -12.63 8.19
CA ARG A 146 5.49 -13.96 8.76
C ARG A 146 5.29 -13.93 10.28
N GLY A 147 4.59 -14.92 10.81
CA GLY A 147 4.25 -15.00 12.23
C GLY A 147 3.00 -14.21 12.61
N TYR A 148 2.35 -13.52 11.67
CA TYR A 148 1.10 -12.77 11.87
C TYR A 148 -0.09 -13.44 11.17
N GLU A 149 0.04 -14.72 10.80
CA GLU A 149 -1.02 -15.48 10.14
C GLU A 149 -2.24 -15.64 11.06
N ARG A 150 -2.01 -15.87 12.36
CA ARG A 150 -3.10 -15.95 13.35
C ARG A 150 -3.77 -14.60 13.57
N ASP A 151 -3.00 -13.52 13.60
CA ASP A 151 -3.50 -12.14 13.71
C ASP A 151 -4.39 -11.79 12.51
N ALA A 152 -4.04 -12.26 11.32
CA ALA A 152 -4.88 -12.12 10.14
C ALA A 152 -6.25 -12.79 10.34
N LEU A 153 -6.32 -13.98 10.94
CA LEU A 153 -7.61 -14.65 11.23
C LEU A 153 -8.48 -13.90 12.23
N TYR A 154 -7.86 -13.20 13.19
CA TYR A 154 -8.59 -12.34 14.14
C TYR A 154 -9.13 -11.07 13.47
N VAL A 155 -8.39 -10.50 12.51
CA VAL A 155 -8.79 -9.29 11.80
C VAL A 155 -9.83 -9.61 10.73
N PHE A 156 -9.58 -10.63 9.90
CA PHE A 156 -10.45 -11.05 8.79
C PHE A 156 -11.51 -12.04 9.26
N THR A 157 -12.41 -11.56 10.12
CA THR A 157 -13.59 -12.32 10.51
C THR A 157 -14.50 -12.62 9.30
N PRO A 158 -15.33 -13.69 9.34
CA PRO A 158 -16.23 -14.03 8.24
C PRO A 158 -17.08 -12.86 7.75
N ASP A 159 -17.59 -12.05 8.67
CA ASP A 159 -18.35 -10.86 8.31
C ASP A 159 -17.47 -9.87 7.54
N LEU A 160 -16.24 -9.56 8.01
CA LEU A 160 -15.32 -8.66 7.31
C LEU A 160 -14.98 -9.17 5.92
N MET A 161 -14.71 -10.47 5.79
CA MET A 161 -14.44 -11.11 4.50
C MET A 161 -15.59 -10.92 3.51
N GLY A 162 -16.83 -11.25 3.90
CA GLY A 162 -17.99 -11.08 3.02
C GLY A 162 -18.15 -9.65 2.53
N LEU A 163 -17.92 -8.67 3.40
CA LEU A 163 -18.02 -7.28 2.96
C LEU A 163 -16.86 -6.84 2.05
N LEU A 164 -15.63 -7.28 2.32
CA LEU A 164 -14.51 -6.98 1.44
C LEU A 164 -14.76 -7.57 0.04
N ILE A 165 -15.38 -8.74 -0.05
CA ILE A 165 -15.82 -9.32 -1.31
C ILE A 165 -16.85 -8.41 -2.00
N ASP A 166 -17.90 -8.02 -1.29
CA ASP A 166 -19.02 -7.26 -1.85
C ASP A 166 -18.61 -5.85 -2.31
N GLU A 167 -17.82 -5.13 -1.49
CA GLU A 167 -17.55 -3.70 -1.71
C GLU A 167 -16.17 -3.42 -2.29
N THR A 168 -15.24 -4.39 -2.26
CA THR A 168 -13.85 -4.21 -2.70
C THR A 168 -13.31 -5.38 -3.54
N GLY A 169 -14.13 -6.35 -3.96
CA GLY A 169 -13.67 -7.56 -4.69
C GLY A 169 -12.93 -7.31 -6.02
N ASP A 170 -12.99 -6.08 -6.54
CA ASP A 170 -12.31 -5.55 -7.72
C ASP A 170 -11.30 -4.44 -7.42
N LEU A 171 -10.95 -4.25 -6.14
CA LEU A 171 -10.07 -3.22 -5.64
C LEU A 171 -9.01 -3.83 -4.74
N ASP A 172 -7.78 -3.33 -4.83
CA ASP A 172 -6.73 -3.75 -3.92
C ASP A 172 -6.89 -3.03 -2.59
N VAL A 173 -6.57 -3.72 -1.50
CA VAL A 173 -6.68 -3.17 -0.14
C VAL A 173 -5.35 -3.35 0.60
N GLU A 174 -4.80 -2.27 1.14
CA GLU A 174 -3.65 -2.28 2.05
C GLU A 174 -4.11 -1.83 3.44
N VAL A 175 -3.84 -2.67 4.44
CA VAL A 175 -3.93 -2.29 5.85
C VAL A 175 -2.51 -2.11 6.35
N ARG A 176 -2.22 -0.96 6.95
CA ARG A 176 -0.89 -0.64 7.43
C ARG A 176 -0.96 0.39 8.54
N ASP A 177 -0.24 0.10 9.62
CA ASP A 177 -0.23 0.96 10.80
C ASP A 177 -1.70 1.21 11.20
N ASP A 178 -2.15 2.45 11.29
CA ASP A 178 -3.53 2.81 11.64
C ASP A 178 -4.40 3.15 10.42
N MET A 179 -4.13 2.59 9.25
CA MET A 179 -4.80 3.00 8.01
C MET A 179 -5.23 1.81 7.17
N LEU A 180 -6.41 1.93 6.55
CA LEU A 180 -6.90 1.04 5.50
C LEU A 180 -7.02 1.86 4.22
N ILE A 181 -6.43 1.36 3.14
CA ILE A 181 -6.33 2.05 1.87
C ILE A 181 -6.88 1.12 0.81
N VAL A 182 -7.93 1.56 0.14
CA VAL A 182 -8.51 0.90 -1.03
C VAL A 182 -7.99 1.63 -2.26
N TYR A 183 -7.46 0.90 -3.24
CA TYR A 183 -6.91 1.51 -4.44
C TYR A 183 -7.18 0.71 -5.72
N ARG A 184 -7.11 1.43 -6.84
CA ARG A 184 -7.36 0.90 -8.17
C ARG A 184 -6.39 1.49 -9.20
N PRO A 185 -5.66 0.66 -9.96
CA PRO A 185 -4.97 1.13 -11.16
C PRO A 185 -5.96 1.77 -12.14
N GLY A 186 -5.57 2.90 -12.73
CA GLY A 186 -6.40 3.64 -13.67
C GLY A 186 -7.24 4.75 -13.05
N GLY A 187 -7.53 4.70 -11.75
CA GLY A 187 -8.28 5.74 -11.04
C GLY A 187 -9.71 5.36 -10.66
N PHE A 188 -10.32 6.23 -9.86
CA PHE A 188 -11.77 6.34 -9.69
C PHE A 188 -12.26 7.57 -10.46
N ASP A 189 -13.46 7.51 -11.04
CA ASP A 189 -14.09 8.71 -11.59
C ASP A 189 -14.75 9.51 -10.46
N LEU A 190 -14.02 10.47 -9.89
CA LEU A 190 -14.52 11.27 -8.76
C LEU A 190 -15.72 12.15 -9.14
N HIS A 191 -16.02 12.31 -10.42
CA HIS A 191 -17.21 13.04 -10.87
C HIS A 191 -18.45 12.14 -10.95
N ASP A 192 -18.31 10.83 -10.82
CA ASP A 192 -19.42 9.87 -10.78
C ASP A 192 -19.96 9.74 -9.34
N PRO A 193 -21.24 10.08 -9.07
CA PRO A 193 -21.86 9.90 -7.76
C PRO A 193 -21.80 8.46 -7.23
N ALA A 194 -21.83 7.46 -8.11
CA ALA A 194 -21.79 6.04 -7.70
C ALA A 194 -20.47 5.68 -6.99
N VAL A 195 -19.37 6.34 -7.35
CA VAL A 195 -18.08 6.20 -6.66
C VAL A 195 -18.19 6.67 -5.20
N TRP A 196 -18.87 7.79 -4.96
CA TRP A 196 -19.05 8.36 -3.62
C TRP A 196 -19.98 7.52 -2.75
N GLU A 197 -21.04 6.97 -3.34
CA GLU A 197 -21.91 6.02 -2.66
C GLU A 197 -21.14 4.76 -2.25
N ARG A 198 -20.30 4.24 -3.14
CA ARG A 198 -19.41 3.11 -2.83
C ARG A 198 -18.43 3.45 -1.71
N PHE A 199 -17.79 4.62 -1.76
CA PHE A 199 -16.92 5.09 -0.67
C PHE A 199 -17.68 5.23 0.65
N ALA A 200 -18.93 5.66 0.64
CA ALA A 200 -19.76 5.72 1.83
C ALA A 200 -20.01 4.32 2.42
N ARG A 201 -20.34 3.32 1.58
CA ARG A 201 -20.54 1.93 2.04
C ARG A 201 -19.27 1.28 2.60
N ILE A 202 -18.12 1.49 1.93
CA ILE A 202 -16.81 1.04 2.41
C ILE A 202 -16.52 1.67 3.79
N ARG A 203 -16.62 3.00 3.90
CA ARG A 203 -16.38 3.72 5.17
C ARG A 203 -17.31 3.29 6.29
N ALA A 204 -18.61 3.16 6.00
CA ALA A 204 -19.60 2.70 6.97
C ALA A 204 -19.25 1.31 7.50
N THR A 205 -18.70 0.45 6.65
CA THR A 205 -18.29 -0.89 7.09
C THR A 205 -17.02 -0.86 7.92
N VAL A 206 -15.99 -0.17 7.44
CA VAL A 206 -14.73 -0.04 8.18
C VAL A 206 -15.03 0.55 9.56
N GLY A 207 -15.87 1.59 9.65
CA GLY A 207 -16.31 2.17 10.91
C GLY A 207 -17.04 1.17 11.82
N ARG A 208 -18.04 0.44 11.31
CA ARG A 208 -18.79 -0.56 12.10
C ARG A 208 -17.91 -1.68 12.64
N LYS A 209 -16.97 -2.18 11.83
CA LYS A 209 -16.14 -3.35 12.19
C LYS A 209 -14.90 -2.98 12.97
N ALA A 210 -14.24 -1.88 12.61
CA ALA A 210 -13.07 -1.40 13.34
C ALA A 210 -13.42 -1.03 14.79
N TRP A 211 -14.62 -0.50 15.04
CA TRP A 211 -15.07 -0.18 16.40
C TRP A 211 -15.58 -1.37 17.20
N THR A 212 -16.16 -2.40 16.56
CA THR A 212 -16.81 -3.51 17.30
C THR A 212 -15.91 -4.75 17.49
N GLN A 213 -14.99 -5.02 16.57
CA GLN A 213 -14.19 -6.26 16.59
C GLN A 213 -12.70 -6.04 16.89
N THR A 214 -12.15 -4.84 16.66
CA THR A 214 -10.75 -4.60 17.00
C THR A 214 -10.53 -4.33 18.48
N ASP A 215 -11.57 -4.02 19.27
CA ASP A 215 -11.46 -3.76 20.72
C ASP A 215 -10.73 -4.87 21.49
N GLY A 216 -10.76 -6.12 21.00
CA GLY A 216 -10.05 -7.26 21.61
C GLY A 216 -8.64 -7.54 21.09
N TYR A 217 -8.18 -6.92 19.98
CA TYR A 217 -6.86 -7.24 19.44
C TYR A 217 -5.75 -6.54 20.24
N SER A 218 -4.88 -7.32 20.87
CA SER A 218 -3.65 -6.86 21.50
C SER A 218 -2.52 -7.71 20.97
N ASP A 219 -1.43 -7.09 20.54
CA ASP A 219 -0.24 -7.83 20.13
C ASP A 219 0.72 -7.94 21.32
N ASP A 220 0.83 -9.14 21.90
CA ASP A 220 1.69 -9.40 23.05
C ASP A 220 3.19 -9.24 22.72
N ARG A 221 3.55 -9.18 21.42
CA ARG A 221 4.91 -8.90 20.94
C ARG A 221 5.22 -7.40 20.90
N ALA A 222 4.22 -6.56 21.13
CA ALA A 222 4.41 -5.12 21.20
C ALA A 222 5.18 -4.72 22.47
N ALA A 223 5.90 -3.61 22.39
CA ALA A 223 6.68 -3.13 23.54
C ALA A 223 5.76 -2.86 24.74
N PRO A 224 6.11 -3.29 25.97
CA PRO A 224 5.31 -3.02 27.15
C PRO A 224 5.09 -1.52 27.34
N GLY A 225 3.83 -1.09 27.44
CA GLY A 225 3.44 0.31 27.68
C GLY A 225 2.80 1.06 26.49
N LEU A 226 2.71 0.45 25.31
CA LEU A 226 2.01 1.02 24.15
C LEU A 226 0.78 0.16 23.81
N SER A 227 -0.32 0.37 24.54
CA SER A 227 -1.63 -0.19 24.15
C SER A 227 -1.94 0.26 22.72
N ALA A 228 -2.21 -0.69 21.82
CA ALA A 228 -2.42 -0.49 20.37
C ALA A 228 -1.16 -0.36 19.48
N SER A 229 -0.03 -0.97 19.85
CA SER A 229 1.13 -1.10 18.95
C SER A 229 1.30 -2.53 18.41
N VAL A 230 1.88 -2.66 17.22
CA VAL A 230 2.19 -3.94 16.56
C VAL A 230 3.70 -4.19 16.69
N GLY A 231 4.09 -5.45 16.95
CA GLY A 231 5.48 -5.84 17.04
C GLY A 231 6.27 -5.49 15.75
N PRO A 232 7.61 -5.28 15.84
CA PRO A 232 8.42 -4.82 14.71
C PRO A 232 8.28 -5.66 13.44
N GLU A 233 8.15 -6.98 13.59
CA GLU A 233 7.99 -7.94 12.49
C GLU A 233 6.64 -7.81 11.75
N GLY A 234 5.60 -7.32 12.42
CA GLY A 234 4.25 -7.18 11.86
C GLY A 234 4.05 -5.91 11.07
N ARG A 235 4.96 -4.94 11.21
CA ARG A 235 4.79 -3.63 10.61
C ARG A 235 4.95 -3.64 9.10
N ARG A 236 5.75 -4.54 8.51
CA ARG A 236 6.05 -4.47 7.06
C ARG A 236 6.13 -5.85 6.40
N LEU A 237 5.41 -6.02 5.29
CA LEU A 237 5.60 -7.14 4.37
C LEU A 237 7.03 -7.11 3.79
N LYS A 238 7.57 -8.26 3.40
CA LYS A 238 8.86 -8.35 2.71
C LYS A 238 8.61 -8.44 1.22
N ARG A 239 9.37 -7.67 0.44
CA ARG A 239 9.27 -7.65 -1.03
C ARG A 239 9.85 -8.91 -1.64
N SER A 240 9.23 -9.42 -2.70
CA SER A 240 9.91 -10.34 -3.61
C SER A 240 10.84 -9.55 -4.52
N LEU A 241 12.11 -9.93 -4.60
CA LEU A 241 12.99 -9.40 -5.64
C LEU A 241 12.64 -10.10 -6.96
N PRO A 242 12.52 -9.35 -8.07
CA PRO A 242 12.32 -9.96 -9.38
C PRO A 242 13.44 -10.97 -9.69
N ARG A 243 13.11 -12.10 -10.33
CA ARG A 243 14.11 -13.13 -10.69
C ARG A 243 15.29 -12.56 -11.49
N TRP A 244 15.07 -11.55 -12.32
CA TRP A 244 16.13 -10.91 -13.11
C TRP A 244 17.17 -10.15 -12.26
N VAL A 245 16.81 -9.67 -11.07
CA VAL A 245 17.76 -9.07 -10.12
C VAL A 245 18.75 -10.13 -9.63
N TRP A 246 18.27 -11.35 -9.35
CA TRP A 246 19.15 -12.47 -9.01
C TRP A 246 20.02 -12.92 -10.18
N ILE A 247 19.52 -12.85 -11.41
CA ILE A 247 20.32 -13.10 -12.62
C ILE A 247 21.43 -12.04 -12.75
N GLY A 248 21.13 -10.77 -12.51
CA GLY A 248 22.12 -9.69 -12.51
C GLY A 248 23.21 -9.86 -11.43
N ILE A 249 22.82 -10.25 -10.21
CA ILE A 249 23.76 -10.60 -9.13
C ILE A 249 24.59 -11.83 -9.51
N GLY A 250 24.00 -12.84 -10.14
CA GLY A 250 24.70 -14.02 -10.63
C GLY A 250 25.74 -13.70 -11.71
N ILE A 251 25.40 -12.82 -12.67
CA ILE A 251 26.33 -12.35 -13.71
C ILE A 251 27.47 -11.53 -13.09
N ALA A 252 27.17 -10.63 -12.14
CA ALA A 252 28.19 -9.85 -11.44
C ALA A 252 29.12 -10.73 -10.59
N ALA A 253 28.60 -11.72 -9.88
CA ALA A 253 29.39 -12.68 -9.11
C ALA A 253 30.29 -13.55 -10.01
N ALA A 254 29.77 -14.01 -11.16
CA ALA A 254 30.55 -14.74 -12.15
C ALA A 254 31.67 -13.87 -12.77
N ALA A 255 31.38 -12.60 -13.07
CA ALA A 255 32.36 -11.65 -13.59
C ALA A 255 33.46 -11.29 -12.58
N VAL A 256 33.25 -11.48 -11.28
CA VAL A 256 34.29 -11.33 -10.24
C VAL A 256 35.06 -12.63 -10.03
N LEU A 257 34.41 -13.80 -10.12
CA LEU A 257 35.07 -15.10 -9.93
C LEU A 257 35.96 -15.50 -11.12
N VAL A 258 35.60 -15.15 -12.35
CA VAL A 258 36.40 -15.42 -13.56
C VAL A 258 37.80 -14.77 -13.50
N PRO A 259 37.96 -13.46 -13.20
CA PRO A 259 39.29 -12.87 -13.07
C PRO A 259 40.06 -13.36 -11.84
N VAL A 260 39.39 -13.73 -10.73
CA VAL A 260 40.06 -14.32 -9.55
C VAL A 260 40.62 -15.71 -9.85
N GLY A 261 39.88 -16.55 -10.59
CA GLY A 261 40.38 -17.85 -11.04
C GLY A 261 41.56 -17.73 -12.02
N ILE A 262 41.53 -16.73 -12.92
CA ILE A 262 42.63 -16.43 -13.83
C ILE A 262 43.86 -15.93 -13.05
N LEU A 263 43.69 -15.06 -12.04
CA LEU A 263 44.79 -14.56 -11.21
C LEU A 263 45.47 -15.68 -10.41
N ILE A 264 44.69 -16.60 -9.81
CA ILE A 264 45.22 -17.74 -9.04
C ILE A 264 46.01 -18.69 -9.96
N THR A 265 45.53 -18.93 -11.19
CA THR A 265 46.22 -19.79 -12.16
C THR A 265 47.54 -19.18 -12.63
N VAL A 266 47.58 -17.87 -12.88
CA VAL A 266 48.79 -17.15 -13.29
C VAL A 266 49.83 -17.11 -12.16
N PHE A 267 49.41 -16.95 -10.90
CA PHE A 267 50.32 -16.95 -9.75
C PHE A 267 50.94 -18.33 -9.48
N SER A 268 50.19 -19.43 -9.63
CA SER A 268 50.74 -20.79 -9.48
C SER A 268 51.77 -21.14 -10.57
N VAL A 269 51.62 -20.65 -11.80
CA VAL A 269 52.60 -20.88 -12.89
C VAL A 269 53.87 -20.04 -12.68
N ALA A 270 53.75 -18.81 -12.18
CA ALA A 270 54.90 -17.92 -11.93
C ALA A 270 55.76 -18.34 -10.72
N THR A 271 55.20 -19.09 -9.77
CA THR A 271 55.93 -19.57 -8.57
C THR A 271 56.59 -20.95 -8.80
N SER A 272 56.32 -21.60 -9.94
CA SER A 272 56.84 -22.93 -10.30
C SER A 272 57.95 -22.87 -11.36
N LEU A 273 58.48 -21.68 -11.67
CA LEU A 273 59.60 -21.42 -12.58
C LEU A 273 60.83 -20.94 -11.83
#